data_AF-A0A2P6MKV4-F1
#
_entry.id   AF-A0A2P6MKV4-F1
#
_cell.length_a   1.000
_cell.length_b   1.000
_cell.length_c   1.000
_cell.angle_alpha   90.00
_cell.angle_beta   90.00
_cell.angle_gamma   90.00
#
_symmetry.space_group_name_H-M   'P 1'
#
loop_
_entity.id
_entity.type
_entity.pdbx_description
1 polymer ?
#
loop_
_entity_poly.entity_id
_entity_poly.type
_entity_poly.pdbx_seq_one_letter_code
_entity_poly.pdbx_strand_id
1 'polypeptide(L)'
;MNTLPEQGAPQHDVQERFIHFIEMISSVDLNSSWHEFALLWEDKSYTLKEEEHRRKARNFQIYYRDKLTYEGALLWTYPVETSGGLAVHASVRFDKIRRGDSSIPQSHQLEIDLMDYLSEDKDKLNVEVIQLPEAVSEYDRKRMHLILKKWGLEKQTVVDLMTSGGEELERFVQHIISAAILLQSKRHTAENEEPFSKNLSS
;
A
#
# COMPACT_ATOMS: atom_id res chain seq x y z
N MET A 1 2.01 -0.82 50.53
CA MET A 1 1.40 -0.10 49.39
C MET A 1 1.91 -0.76 48.13
N ASN A 2 1.08 -1.59 47.49
CA ASN A 2 1.40 -2.18 46.19
C ASN A 2 0.95 -1.18 45.13
N THR A 3 1.91 -0.53 44.48
CA THR A 3 1.67 0.18 43.22
C THR A 3 1.47 -0.87 42.12
N LEU A 4 0.26 -0.95 41.59
CA LEU A 4 -0.05 -1.68 40.36
C LEU A 4 0.82 -1.11 39.22
N PRO A 5 1.36 -1.95 38.32
CA PRO A 5 2.05 -1.45 37.14
C PRO A 5 1.04 -0.80 36.17
N GLU A 6 1.34 0.42 35.73
CA GLU A 6 0.67 1.11 34.63
C GLU A 6 0.74 0.24 33.35
N GLN A 7 -0.31 -0.51 33.05
CA GLN A 7 -0.40 -1.31 31.82
C GLN A 7 -1.00 -0.56 30.62
N GLY A 8 -1.20 0.77 30.72
CA GLY A 8 -1.83 1.60 29.67
C GLY A 8 -0.89 2.48 28.82
N ALA A 9 0.35 2.71 29.26
CA ALA A 9 1.26 3.65 28.60
C ALA A 9 1.83 3.23 27.21
N PRO A 10 2.16 1.96 26.93
CA PRO A 10 2.92 1.62 25.73
C PRO A 10 2.10 1.58 24.43
N GLN A 11 0.76 1.57 24.49
CA GLN A 11 -0.09 1.61 23.29
C GLN A 11 -0.41 3.04 22.86
N HIS A 12 -0.60 3.97 23.82
CA HIS A 12 -0.89 5.36 23.53
C HIS A 12 0.27 6.04 22.77
N ASP A 13 1.51 5.77 23.17
CA ASP A 13 2.71 6.28 22.48
C ASP A 13 2.78 5.79 21.02
N VAL A 14 2.46 4.53 20.78
CA VAL A 14 2.42 3.96 19.41
C VAL A 14 1.34 4.63 18.55
N GLN A 15 0.16 4.89 19.12
CA GLN A 15 -0.90 5.61 18.42
C GLN A 15 -0.45 7.01 18.00
N GLU A 16 0.16 7.77 18.91
CA GLU A 16 0.65 9.11 18.62
C GLU A 16 1.72 9.12 17.52
N ARG A 17 2.65 8.15 17.55
CA ARG A 17 3.67 7.98 16.51
C ARG A 17 3.06 7.68 15.14
N PHE A 18 2.06 6.81 15.07
CA PHE A 18 1.36 6.56 13.80
C PHE A 18 0.56 7.75 13.30
N ILE A 19 -0.10 8.49 14.21
CA ILE A 19 -0.77 9.74 13.83
C ILE A 19 0.26 10.72 13.24
N HIS A 20 1.41 10.89 13.89
CA HIS A 20 2.48 11.76 13.41
C HIS A 20 2.99 11.30 12.04
N PHE A 21 3.31 10.02 11.89
CA PHE A 21 3.73 9.41 10.64
C PHE A 21 2.74 9.68 9.50
N ILE A 22 1.44 9.48 9.74
CA ILE A 22 0.38 9.69 8.75
C ILE A 22 0.32 11.16 8.31
N GLU A 23 0.44 12.11 9.25
CA GLU A 23 0.45 13.54 8.90
C GLU A 23 1.72 13.92 8.13
N MET A 24 2.87 13.39 8.54
CA MET A 24 4.15 13.61 7.86
C MET A 24 4.07 13.10 6.41
N ILE A 25 3.79 11.81 6.19
CA ILE A 25 3.75 11.24 4.84
C ILE A 25 2.68 11.89 3.95
N SER A 26 1.58 12.38 4.53
CA SER A 26 0.51 13.06 3.79
C SER A 26 0.83 14.51 3.41
N SER A 27 1.94 15.07 3.89
CA SER A 27 2.35 16.46 3.66
C SER A 27 3.63 16.61 2.84
N VAL A 28 4.43 15.55 2.74
CA VAL A 28 5.68 15.53 1.96
C VAL A 28 5.40 15.44 0.46
N ASP A 29 6.26 16.04 -0.38
CA ASP A 29 6.22 15.79 -1.83
C ASP A 29 6.74 14.38 -2.12
N LEU A 30 5.85 13.53 -2.67
CA LEU A 30 6.12 12.13 -3.00
C LEU A 30 6.14 11.90 -4.51
N ASN A 31 6.17 12.98 -5.30
CA ASN A 31 6.34 12.91 -6.75
C ASN A 31 7.63 12.17 -7.05
N SER A 32 7.53 11.10 -7.83
CA SER A 32 8.67 10.22 -8.03
C SER A 32 8.59 9.45 -9.34
N SER A 33 9.71 8.85 -9.70
CA SER A 33 9.81 8.01 -10.88
C SER A 33 10.65 6.78 -10.57
N TRP A 34 10.20 5.62 -11.00
CA TRP A 34 10.96 4.38 -10.90
C TRP A 34 10.72 3.53 -12.13
N HIS A 35 11.77 2.90 -12.63
CA HIS A 35 11.73 2.08 -13.84
C HIS A 35 11.17 2.82 -15.06
N GLU A 36 9.90 2.58 -15.41
CA GLU A 36 9.17 3.20 -16.53
C GLU A 36 7.91 3.95 -16.04
N PHE A 37 7.78 4.09 -14.72
CA PHE A 37 6.68 4.76 -14.06
C PHE A 37 7.08 6.17 -13.63
N ALA A 38 6.14 7.10 -13.77
CA ALA A 38 6.16 8.39 -13.10
C ALA A 38 4.87 8.53 -12.29
N LEU A 39 5.02 8.88 -11.02
CA LEU A 39 3.94 9.06 -10.05
C LEU A 39 3.84 10.54 -9.72
N LEU A 40 2.63 11.08 -9.91
CA LEU A 40 2.30 12.45 -9.60
C LEU A 40 1.21 12.46 -8.53
N TRP A 41 1.42 13.23 -7.48
CA TRP A 41 0.48 13.41 -6.39
C TRP A 41 -0.33 14.68 -6.57
N GLU A 42 -1.57 14.67 -6.09
CA GLU A 42 -2.27 15.93 -5.84
C GLU A 42 -1.56 16.72 -4.73
N ASP A 43 -1.63 18.06 -4.79
CA ASP A 43 -0.99 18.93 -3.79
C ASP A 43 -1.60 18.75 -2.38
N LYS A 44 -2.87 18.36 -2.30
CA LYS A 44 -3.63 18.33 -1.06
C LYS A 44 -4.00 16.91 -0.68
N SER A 45 -3.82 16.59 0.60
CA SER A 45 -4.49 15.47 1.24
C SER A 45 -5.81 15.93 1.87
N TYR A 46 -6.74 15.01 2.04
CA TYR A 46 -8.05 15.25 2.65
C TYR A 46 -8.39 14.14 3.64
N THR A 47 -9.26 14.44 4.58
CA THR A 47 -9.67 13.50 5.62
C THR A 47 -11.09 13.03 5.34
N LEU A 48 -11.28 11.71 5.37
CA LEU A 48 -12.56 11.04 5.20
C LEU A 48 -12.99 10.40 6.52
N LYS A 49 -14.30 10.28 6.74
CA LYS A 49 -14.87 9.39 7.75
C LYS A 49 -15.66 8.31 7.00
N GLU A 50 -15.24 7.05 7.12
CA GLU A 50 -15.83 5.90 6.44
C GLU A 50 -15.98 4.77 7.46
N GLU A 51 -17.17 4.19 7.59
CA GLU A 51 -17.44 3.04 8.49
C GLU A 51 -16.91 3.23 9.92
N GLU A 52 -17.14 4.41 10.52
CA GLU A 52 -16.63 4.81 11.84
C GLU A 52 -15.11 5.01 11.97
N HIS A 53 -14.34 4.80 10.90
CA HIS A 53 -12.90 5.04 10.87
C HIS A 53 -12.56 6.37 10.21
N ARG A 54 -11.57 7.07 10.78
CA ARG A 54 -10.99 8.27 10.18
C ARG A 54 -9.87 7.85 9.25
N ARG A 55 -9.89 8.34 8.02
CA ARG A 55 -8.87 8.06 7.01
C ARG A 55 -8.28 9.37 6.47
N LYS A 56 -6.98 9.39 6.23
CA LYS A 56 -6.29 10.44 5.47
C LYS A 56 -6.06 9.92 4.06
N ALA A 57 -6.45 10.67 3.05
CA ALA A 57 -6.36 10.25 1.66
C ALA A 57 -5.65 11.31 0.83
N ARG A 58 -4.92 10.85 -0.19
CA ARG A 58 -4.29 11.72 -1.20
C ARG A 58 -4.35 11.04 -2.55
N ASN A 59 -4.86 11.75 -3.55
CA ASN A 59 -4.95 11.19 -4.90
C ASN A 59 -3.60 11.21 -5.60
N PHE A 60 -3.44 10.30 -6.55
CA PHE A 60 -2.28 10.21 -7.41
C PHE A 60 -2.65 9.81 -8.83
N GLN A 61 -1.73 10.08 -9.74
CA GLN A 61 -1.74 9.63 -11.13
C GLN A 61 -0.44 8.88 -11.43
N ILE A 62 -0.52 7.80 -12.19
CA ILE A 62 0.65 7.03 -12.63
C ILE A 62 0.70 7.00 -14.15
N TYR A 63 1.84 7.45 -14.66
CA TYR A 63 2.22 7.39 -16.06
C TYR A 63 3.13 6.20 -16.26
N TYR A 64 2.85 5.36 -17.25
CA TYR A 64 3.72 4.29 -17.69
C TYR A 64 4.17 4.60 -19.12
N ARG A 65 5.47 4.76 -19.34
CA ARG A 65 6.04 5.18 -20.64
C ARG A 65 5.31 6.40 -21.23
N ASP A 66 5.24 7.46 -20.43
CA ASP A 66 4.63 8.76 -20.76
C ASP A 66 3.11 8.74 -21.01
N LYS A 67 2.44 7.63 -20.71
CA LYS A 67 0.98 7.51 -20.83
C LYS A 67 0.34 7.39 -19.45
N LEU A 68 -0.57 8.32 -19.15
CA LEU A 68 -1.45 8.19 -18.00
C LEU A 68 -2.18 6.85 -18.07
N THR A 69 -1.88 5.96 -17.12
CA THR A 69 -2.30 4.55 -17.13
C THR A 69 -3.16 4.23 -15.92
N TYR A 70 -2.86 4.81 -14.77
CA TYR A 70 -3.62 4.62 -13.54
C TYR A 70 -3.94 5.95 -12.87
N GLU A 71 -5.10 6.01 -12.24
CA GLU A 71 -5.50 7.08 -11.32
C GLU A 71 -6.02 6.43 -10.04
N GLY A 72 -5.72 7.03 -8.90
CA GLY A 72 -6.06 6.41 -7.64
C GLY A 72 -5.85 7.31 -6.44
N ALA A 73 -5.93 6.71 -5.27
CA ALA A 73 -5.67 7.34 -3.99
C ALA A 73 -4.90 6.38 -3.08
N LEU A 74 -3.99 6.96 -2.29
CA LEU A 74 -3.41 6.30 -1.13
C LEU A 74 -4.20 6.76 0.10
N LEU A 75 -4.66 5.80 0.88
CA LEU A 75 -5.49 5.99 2.06
C LEU A 75 -4.76 5.43 3.28
N TRP A 76 -4.72 6.22 4.34
CA TRP A 76 -4.15 5.87 5.63
C TRP A 76 -5.26 5.87 6.66
N THR A 77 -5.53 4.74 7.30
CA THR A 77 -6.47 4.67 8.41
C THR A 77 -5.73 5.06 9.68
N TYR A 78 -6.21 6.10 10.38
CA TYR A 78 -5.65 6.46 11.68
C TYR A 78 -5.83 5.30 12.66
N PRO A 79 -5.01 5.20 13.72
CA PRO A 79 -5.05 4.06 14.61
C PRO A 79 -6.44 3.82 15.21
N VAL A 80 -6.87 2.54 15.18
CA VAL A 80 -8.16 2.09 15.70
C VAL A 80 -7.92 0.93 16.66
N GLU A 81 -8.53 1.00 17.84
CA GLU A 81 -8.57 -0.13 18.76
C GLU A 81 -9.62 -1.15 18.31
N THR A 82 -9.17 -2.37 18.05
CA THR A 82 -10.01 -3.52 17.68
C THR A 82 -9.96 -4.57 18.79
N SER A 83 -10.82 -5.58 18.71
CA SER A 83 -10.75 -6.74 19.62
C SER A 83 -9.41 -7.50 19.54
N GLY A 84 -8.69 -7.38 18.42
CA GLY A 84 -7.36 -7.98 18.20
C GLY A 84 -6.19 -7.09 18.61
N GLY A 85 -6.45 -5.86 19.07
CA GLY A 85 -5.42 -4.86 19.38
C GLY A 85 -5.50 -3.64 18.48
N LEU A 86 -4.42 -2.85 18.47
CA LEU A 86 -4.32 -1.66 17.63
C LEU A 86 -4.17 -2.08 16.16
N ALA A 87 -4.94 -1.45 15.27
CA ALA A 87 -4.83 -1.65 13.83
C ALA A 87 -4.61 -0.30 13.12
N VAL A 88 -3.69 -0.29 12.15
CA VAL A 88 -3.36 0.90 11.35
C VAL A 88 -3.14 0.45 9.92
N HIS A 89 -4.01 0.87 8.99
CA HIS A 89 -3.98 0.34 7.62
C HIS A 89 -3.50 1.37 6.60
N ALA A 90 -2.72 0.92 5.63
CA ALA A 90 -2.45 1.65 4.39
C ALA A 90 -3.13 0.94 3.23
N SER A 91 -3.85 1.70 2.40
CA SER A 91 -4.62 1.16 1.28
C SER A 91 -4.34 1.95 0.01
N VAL A 92 -4.02 1.25 -1.07
CA VAL A 92 -3.90 1.83 -2.40
C VAL A 92 -5.13 1.41 -3.19
N ARG A 93 -5.96 2.39 -3.56
CA ARG A 93 -7.11 2.20 -4.44
C ARG A 93 -6.84 2.87 -5.77
N PHE A 94 -7.01 2.17 -6.88
CA PHE A 94 -6.77 2.75 -8.20
C PHE A 94 -7.60 2.08 -9.31
N ASP A 95 -7.80 2.84 -10.37
CA ASP A 95 -8.44 2.41 -11.60
C ASP A 95 -7.42 2.42 -12.74
N LYS A 96 -7.48 1.41 -13.61
CA LYS A 96 -6.73 1.41 -14.86
C LYS A 96 -7.53 2.14 -15.93
N ILE A 97 -6.98 3.21 -16.48
CA ILE A 97 -7.65 3.99 -17.52
C ILE A 97 -7.70 3.18 -18.82
N ARG A 98 -8.92 2.83 -19.24
CA ARG A 98 -9.19 2.21 -20.56
C ARG A 98 -9.67 3.29 -21.51
N ARG A 99 -8.92 3.56 -22.58
CA ARG A 99 -9.34 4.51 -23.62
C ARG A 99 -10.34 3.82 -24.55
N GLY A 100 -11.56 4.35 -24.64
CA GLY A 100 -12.58 3.92 -25.61
C GLY A 100 -13.46 2.76 -25.16
N ASP A 101 -13.40 2.37 -23.88
CA ASP A 101 -14.22 1.30 -23.31
C ASP A 101 -15.23 1.92 -22.33
N SER A 102 -16.53 1.75 -22.57
CA SER A 102 -17.61 2.32 -21.74
C SER A 102 -17.96 1.46 -20.52
N SER A 103 -17.18 0.40 -20.27
CA SER A 103 -17.31 -0.43 -19.08
C SER A 103 -17.03 0.37 -17.81
N ILE A 104 -17.82 0.10 -16.76
CA ILE A 104 -17.62 0.67 -15.42
C ILE A 104 -16.19 0.36 -14.95
N PRO A 105 -15.42 1.35 -14.45
CA PRO A 105 -14.09 1.11 -13.88
C PRO A 105 -14.17 0.07 -12.75
N GLN A 106 -13.37 -0.99 -12.84
CA GLN A 106 -13.18 -1.90 -11.72
C GLN A 106 -12.14 -1.29 -10.78
N SER A 107 -12.60 -0.79 -9.64
CA SER A 107 -11.70 -0.25 -8.63
C SER A 107 -10.89 -1.38 -8.00
N HIS A 108 -9.56 -1.27 -8.13
CA HIS A 108 -8.63 -2.21 -7.53
C HIS A 108 -8.14 -1.65 -6.20
N GLN A 109 -8.09 -2.50 -5.18
CA GLN A 109 -7.62 -2.12 -3.85
C GLN A 109 -6.62 -3.16 -3.32
N LEU A 110 -5.51 -2.66 -2.80
CA LEU A 110 -4.61 -3.38 -1.91
C LEU A 110 -4.64 -2.68 -0.56
N GLU A 111 -4.85 -3.43 0.52
CA GLU A 111 -4.76 -2.94 1.89
C GLU A 111 -3.73 -3.76 2.65
N ILE A 112 -2.91 -3.10 3.46
CA ILE A 112 -1.91 -3.71 4.34
C ILE A 112 -2.08 -3.18 5.76
N ASP A 113 -1.87 -4.02 6.76
CA ASP A 113 -1.75 -3.60 8.15
C ASP A 113 -0.30 -3.16 8.41
N LEU A 114 -0.11 -1.91 8.84
CA LEU A 114 1.20 -1.35 9.15
C LEU A 114 1.77 -1.94 10.44
N MET A 115 0.92 -2.49 11.31
CA MET A 115 1.35 -3.15 12.54
C MET A 115 2.19 -4.41 12.24
N ASP A 116 1.95 -5.07 11.10
CA ASP A 116 2.73 -6.25 10.65
C ASP A 116 4.18 -5.90 10.29
N TYR A 117 4.47 -4.63 10.01
CA TYR A 117 5.79 -4.14 9.61
C TYR A 117 6.48 -3.36 10.74
N LEU A 118 5.82 -3.17 11.87
CA LEU A 118 6.35 -2.41 12.99
C LEU A 118 7.52 -3.17 13.65
N SER A 119 8.62 -2.47 13.86
CA SER A 119 9.80 -3.00 14.55
C SER A 119 9.51 -3.35 16.01
N GLU A 120 10.36 -4.19 16.62
CA GLU A 120 10.19 -4.62 18.02
C GLU A 120 10.26 -3.43 19.02
N ASP A 121 11.08 -2.42 18.72
CA ASP A 121 11.20 -1.15 19.44
C ASP A 121 10.10 -0.13 19.10
N LYS A 122 9.21 -0.45 18.15
CA LYS A 122 8.02 0.33 17.77
C LYS A 122 8.31 1.76 17.35
N ASP A 123 9.46 1.98 16.74
CA ASP A 123 9.88 3.28 16.23
C ASP A 123 9.95 3.32 14.70
N LYS A 124 9.98 2.15 14.04
CA LYS A 124 10.20 2.02 12.60
C LYS A 124 9.25 1.04 11.94
N LEU A 125 8.98 1.28 10.67
CA LEU A 125 8.41 0.29 9.76
C LEU A 125 9.55 -0.36 8.95
N ASN A 126 9.66 -1.68 9.04
CA ASN A 126 10.64 -2.48 8.31
C ASN A 126 9.95 -3.23 7.17
N VAL A 127 10.10 -2.73 5.95
CA VAL A 127 9.40 -3.24 4.77
C VAL A 127 10.44 -3.87 3.85
N GLU A 128 10.63 -5.19 3.99
CA GLU A 128 11.48 -5.96 3.08
C GLU A 128 10.75 -6.30 1.80
N VAL A 129 9.54 -6.86 1.94
CA VAL A 129 8.64 -7.21 0.84
C VAL A 129 7.22 -6.95 1.35
N ILE A 130 6.40 -6.28 0.53
CA ILE A 130 4.97 -6.17 0.82
C ILE A 130 4.36 -7.56 0.77
N GLN A 131 3.79 -8.00 1.89
CA GLN A 131 3.14 -9.30 1.99
C GLN A 131 1.94 -9.33 1.05
N LEU A 132 1.98 -10.24 0.08
CA LEU A 132 0.92 -10.42 -0.90
C LEU A 132 -0.18 -11.34 -0.32
N PRO A 133 -1.47 -11.10 -0.65
CA PRO A 133 -2.58 -11.93 -0.17
C PRO A 133 -2.35 -13.42 -0.43
N GLU A 134 -2.71 -14.29 0.53
CA GLU A 134 -2.50 -15.75 0.47
C GLU A 134 -2.98 -16.39 -0.83
N ALA A 135 -4.05 -15.86 -1.42
CA ALA A 135 -4.60 -16.29 -2.71
C ALA A 135 -3.61 -16.23 -3.89
N VAL A 136 -2.51 -15.49 -3.78
CA VAL A 136 -1.46 -15.44 -4.81
C VAL A 136 -0.58 -16.68 -4.72
N SER A 137 -0.52 -17.43 -5.83
CA SER A 137 0.28 -18.65 -5.95
C SER A 137 1.78 -18.40 -5.68
N GLU A 138 2.50 -19.42 -5.20
CA GLU A 138 3.94 -19.32 -4.94
C GLU A 138 4.73 -18.97 -6.22
N TYR A 139 4.31 -19.50 -7.37
CA TYR A 139 4.89 -19.16 -8.67
C TYR A 139 4.74 -17.68 -9.00
N ASP A 140 3.53 -17.13 -8.79
CA ASP A 140 3.28 -15.71 -9.04
C ASP A 140 4.03 -14.82 -8.05
N ARG A 141 4.13 -15.21 -6.77
CA ARG A 141 4.94 -14.50 -5.78
C ARG A 141 6.40 -14.40 -6.22
N LYS A 142 7.01 -15.51 -6.65
CA LYS A 142 8.38 -15.52 -7.17
C LYS A 142 8.53 -14.60 -8.38
N ARG A 143 7.58 -14.63 -9.31
CA ARG A 143 7.59 -13.75 -10.49
C ARG A 143 7.43 -12.28 -10.11
N MET A 144 6.53 -11.95 -9.18
CA MET A 144 6.35 -10.58 -8.69
C MET A 144 7.61 -10.06 -8.01
N HIS A 145 8.27 -10.89 -7.21
CA HIS A 145 9.56 -10.54 -6.59
C HIS A 145 10.65 -10.24 -7.64
N LEU A 146 10.75 -11.05 -8.71
CA LEU A 146 11.68 -10.78 -9.82
C LEU A 146 11.37 -9.44 -10.52
N ILE A 147 10.09 -9.08 -10.66
CA ILE A 147 9.68 -7.81 -11.27
C ILE A 147 10.04 -6.63 -10.35
N LEU A 148 9.74 -6.72 -9.05
CA LEU A 148 10.12 -5.70 -8.08
C LEU A 148 11.63 -5.48 -8.05
N LYS A 149 12.41 -6.56 -8.11
CA LYS A 149 13.87 -6.51 -8.26
C LYS A 149 14.29 -5.76 -9.52
N LYS A 150 13.69 -6.07 -10.68
CA LYS A 150 13.95 -5.35 -11.94
C LYS A 150 13.61 -3.86 -11.85
N TRP A 151 12.63 -3.50 -11.02
CA TRP A 151 12.23 -2.12 -10.76
C TRP A 151 13.11 -1.41 -9.72
N GLY A 152 14.09 -2.09 -9.13
CA GLY A 152 14.97 -1.52 -8.09
C GLY A 152 14.35 -1.52 -6.69
N LEU A 153 13.22 -2.21 -6.51
CA LEU A 153 12.43 -2.26 -5.27
C LEU A 153 12.68 -3.54 -4.46
N GLU A 154 13.87 -4.12 -4.55
CA GLU A 154 14.26 -5.31 -3.78
C GLU A 154 14.85 -5.00 -2.41
N LYS A 155 15.29 -3.77 -2.18
CA LYS A 155 15.93 -3.38 -0.93
C LYS A 155 14.88 -3.17 0.14
N GLN A 156 15.22 -3.58 1.36
CA GLN A 156 14.46 -3.22 2.54
C GLN A 156 14.33 -1.70 2.63
N THR A 157 13.10 -1.24 2.85
CA THR A 157 12.81 0.14 3.21
C THR A 157 12.57 0.19 4.72
N VAL A 158 13.32 1.04 5.40
CA VAL A 158 13.15 1.32 6.82
C VAL A 158 12.63 2.75 6.94
N VAL A 159 11.53 2.93 7.65
CA VAL A 159 10.86 4.22 7.82
C VAL A 159 10.71 4.50 9.31
N ASP A 160 11.48 5.44 9.83
CA ASP A 160 11.30 5.97 11.18
C ASP A 160 9.99 6.77 11.30
N LEU A 161 9.14 6.40 12.25
CA LEU A 161 7.81 6.99 12.39
C LEU A 161 7.85 8.48 12.76
N MET A 162 8.97 8.98 13.29
CA MET A 162 9.11 10.34 13.81
C MET A 162 10.04 11.23 12.98
N THR A 163 10.97 10.64 12.24
CA THR A 163 12.09 11.40 11.63
C THR A 163 12.40 11.07 10.18
N SER A 164 11.62 10.21 9.52
CA SER A 164 11.92 9.78 8.15
C SER A 164 12.05 10.94 7.16
N GLY A 165 13.03 10.80 6.26
CA GLY A 165 13.23 11.72 5.14
C GLY A 165 12.31 11.44 3.95
N GLY A 166 12.25 12.39 3.02
CA GLY A 166 11.43 12.25 1.80
C GLY A 166 11.78 11.01 0.95
N GLU A 167 13.05 10.65 0.84
CA GLU A 167 13.49 9.50 0.04
C GLU A 167 13.01 8.14 0.60
N GLU A 168 12.99 7.98 1.94
CA GLU A 168 12.54 6.75 2.60
C GLU A 168 11.03 6.58 2.44
N LEU A 169 10.29 7.67 2.62
CA LEU A 169 8.84 7.73 2.41
C LEU A 169 8.48 7.46 0.95
N GLU A 170 9.24 8.04 0.01
CA GLU A 170 9.08 7.81 -1.42
C GLU A 170 9.22 6.32 -1.76
N ARG A 171 10.31 5.68 -1.31
CA ARG A 171 10.54 4.25 -1.56
C ARG A 171 9.44 3.39 -0.96
N PHE A 172 9.01 3.70 0.27
CA PHE A 172 7.93 2.96 0.93
C PHE A 172 6.63 3.02 0.11
N VAL A 173 6.29 4.20 -0.38
CA VAL A 173 5.10 4.41 -1.22
C VAL A 173 5.24 3.71 -2.58
N GLN A 174 6.42 3.76 -3.21
CA GLN A 174 6.71 3.01 -4.43
C GLN A 174 6.52 1.52 -4.24
N HIS A 175 6.92 0.95 -3.09
CA HIS A 175 6.70 -0.45 -2.75
C HIS A 175 5.22 -0.81 -2.72
N ILE A 176 4.41 -0.07 -1.96
CA ILE A 176 2.98 -0.37 -1.80
C ILE A 176 2.24 -0.25 -3.14
N ILE A 177 2.49 0.84 -3.88
CA ILE A 177 1.85 1.07 -5.19
C ILE A 177 2.26 -0.01 -6.20
N SER A 178 3.55 -0.35 -6.25
CA SER A 178 4.06 -1.39 -7.16
C SER A 178 3.46 -2.76 -6.84
N ALA A 179 3.33 -3.10 -5.56
CA ALA A 179 2.66 -4.33 -5.13
C ALA A 179 1.18 -4.34 -5.59
N ALA A 180 0.47 -3.22 -5.43
CA ALA A 180 -0.92 -3.09 -5.84
C ALA A 180 -1.09 -3.27 -7.37
N ILE A 181 -0.23 -2.66 -8.19
CA ILE A 181 -0.21 -2.81 -9.65
C ILE A 181 0.05 -4.26 -10.05
N LEU A 182 1.02 -4.93 -9.42
CA LEU A 182 1.34 -6.31 -9.76
C LEU A 182 0.19 -7.26 -9.42
N LEU A 183 -0.49 -7.07 -8.29
CA LEU A 183 -1.66 -7.86 -7.90
C LEU A 183 -2.81 -7.71 -8.91
N GLN A 184 -3.04 -6.49 -9.37
CA GLN A 184 -4.05 -6.18 -10.39
C GLN A 184 -3.80 -6.91 -11.71
N SER A 185 -2.53 -6.94 -12.17
CA SER A 185 -2.15 -7.63 -13.40
C SER A 185 -2.45 -9.14 -13.37
N LYS A 186 -2.51 -9.74 -12.18
CA LYS A 186 -2.78 -11.17 -11.99
C LYS A 186 -4.26 -11.51 -12.00
N ARG A 187 -5.11 -10.69 -11.36
CA ARG A 187 -6.57 -10.88 -11.40
C ARG A 187 -7.08 -10.94 -12.84
N HIS A 188 -6.55 -10.09 -13.72
CA HIS A 188 -6.90 -10.08 -15.14
C HIS A 188 -6.37 -11.29 -15.94
N THR A 189 -5.35 -12.00 -15.44
CA THR A 189 -4.85 -13.24 -16.09
C THR A 189 -5.75 -14.41 -15.71
N ALA A 190 -6.13 -14.52 -14.43
CA ALA A 190 -7.00 -15.60 -13.94
C ALA A 190 -8.43 -15.53 -14.52
N GLU A 191 -8.99 -14.33 -14.74
CA GLU A 191 -10.31 -14.16 -15.35
C GLU A 191 -10.32 -14.41 -16.87
N ASN A 192 -9.15 -14.40 -17.51
CA ASN A 192 -9.00 -14.71 -18.95
C ASN A 192 -8.53 -16.14 -19.21
N GLU A 193 -8.25 -16.92 -18.18
CA GLU A 193 -8.04 -18.36 -18.25
C GLU A 193 -9.38 -19.08 -18.06
N GLU A 194 -10.32 -18.88 -19.00
CA GLU A 194 -11.37 -19.89 -19.20
C GLU A 194 -10.70 -21.21 -19.63
N PRO A 195 -11.16 -22.37 -19.13
CA PRO A 195 -10.50 -23.63 -19.41
C PRO A 195 -10.64 -23.97 -20.89
N PHE A 196 -9.53 -23.88 -21.63
CA PHE A 196 -9.32 -24.63 -22.86
C PHE A 196 -9.25 -26.13 -22.54
N SER A 197 -10.35 -26.70 -22.11
CA SER A 197 -10.52 -28.14 -21.95
C SER A 197 -12.01 -28.50 -21.99
N LYS A 198 -12.58 -28.38 -23.18
CA LYS A 198 -13.64 -29.26 -23.69
C LYS A 198 -13.81 -29.05 -25.20
N ASN A 199 -12.80 -29.44 -25.95
CA ASN A 199 -12.95 -29.89 -27.32
C ASN A 199 -11.70 -30.68 -27.67
N LEU A 200 -11.73 -31.99 -27.41
CA LEU A 200 -10.98 -33.01 -28.15
C LEU A 200 -11.45 -34.39 -27.68
N SER A 201 -11.89 -35.18 -28.66
CA SER A 201 -12.17 -36.64 -28.66
C SER A 201 -13.36 -37.12 -27.79
N SER A 202 -14.35 -37.86 -28.30
CA SER A 202 -14.66 -38.43 -29.61
C SER A 202 -16.17 -38.73 -29.68
#